data_AF-A0A949UD74-F1
#
_entry.id   AF-A0A949UD74-F1
#
_cell.length_a   1.000
_cell.length_b   1.000
_cell.length_c   1.000
_cell.angle_alpha   90.00
_cell.angle_beta   90.00
_cell.angle_gamma   90.00
#
_symmetry.space_group_name_H-M   'P 1'
#
loop_
_entity.id
_entity.type
_entity.pdbx_description
1 polymer ?
#
loop_
_entity_poly.entity_id
_entity_poly.type
_entity_poly.pdbx_seq_one_letter_code
_entity_poly.pdbx_strand_id
1 'polypeptide(L)'
;MLNSGLIEFSPAAPTVDFSAPPTAASQHQFWDTENRFLFSAVAASSVADFAVTHANMQNGGKELNPVTRIFSGSTEGLAVNFAGETAGVVGLSYYLHRTGHHRLERIAPLLNFGASTIAMSYSLSHR
;
A
#
# COMPACT_ATOMS: atom_id res chain seq x y z
N MET A 1 -31.52 74.94 -1.33
CA MET A 1 -30.06 74.70 -1.13
C MET A 1 -29.92 74.35 0.35
N LEU A 2 -29.55 73.17 0.83
CA LEU A 2 -28.78 72.02 0.33
C LEU A 2 -29.41 70.72 0.89
N ASN A 3 -29.45 69.64 0.10
CA ASN A 3 -29.85 68.30 0.56
C ASN A 3 -28.58 67.49 0.89
N SER A 4 -28.39 67.16 2.17
CA SER A 4 -27.27 66.35 2.66
C SER A 4 -27.53 64.88 2.39
N GLY A 5 -26.98 64.35 1.30
CA GLY A 5 -26.96 62.91 1.02
C GLY A 5 -25.79 62.23 1.71
N LEU A 6 -26.04 61.53 2.82
CA LEU A 6 -25.11 60.56 3.37
C LEU A 6 -25.24 59.25 2.57
N ILE A 7 -24.13 58.81 1.98
CA ILE A 7 -24.01 57.49 1.36
C ILE A 7 -23.82 56.48 2.50
N GLU A 8 -24.88 55.76 2.86
CA GLU A 8 -24.77 54.60 3.76
C GLU A 8 -24.04 53.46 3.04
N PHE A 9 -22.78 53.21 3.41
CA PHE A 9 -22.11 51.95 3.11
C PHE A 9 -22.70 50.88 4.03
N SER A 10 -23.67 50.11 3.51
CA SER A 10 -24.14 48.89 4.16
C SER A 10 -23.07 47.78 3.99
N PRO A 11 -22.48 47.23 5.07
CA PRO A 11 -21.59 46.10 4.94
C PRO A 11 -22.44 44.86 4.64
N ALA A 12 -22.37 44.38 3.40
CA ALA A 12 -22.97 43.09 3.04
C ALA A 12 -22.34 41.99 3.90
N ALA A 13 -23.12 41.43 4.82
CA ALA A 13 -22.71 40.29 5.63
C ALA A 13 -22.42 39.08 4.71
N PRO A 14 -21.41 38.25 5.01
CA PRO A 14 -21.14 37.04 4.23
C PRO A 14 -22.35 36.12 4.35
N THR A 15 -23.06 35.94 3.24
CA THR A 15 -24.08 34.91 3.12
C THR A 15 -23.39 33.56 3.07
N VAL A 16 -23.38 32.86 4.20
CA VAL A 16 -23.00 31.45 4.25
C VAL A 16 -24.05 30.69 3.45
N ASP A 17 -23.66 30.18 2.28
CA ASP A 17 -24.53 29.38 1.45
C ASP A 17 -24.67 27.98 2.07
N PHE A 18 -25.73 27.79 2.85
CA PHE A 18 -26.10 26.51 3.45
C PHE A 18 -26.67 25.51 2.42
N SER A 19 -26.81 25.90 1.14
CA SER A 19 -27.27 25.02 0.06
C SER A 19 -26.14 24.33 -0.69
N ALA A 20 -24.88 24.60 -0.36
CA ALA A 20 -23.78 23.78 -0.85
C ALA A 20 -23.97 22.36 -0.29
N PRO A 21 -24.16 21.33 -1.15
CA PRO A 21 -24.19 19.96 -0.66
C PRO A 21 -22.90 19.73 0.13
N PRO A 22 -22.96 19.06 1.30
CA PRO A 22 -21.76 18.79 2.07
C PRO A 22 -20.75 18.18 1.11
N THR A 23 -19.59 18.82 0.95
CA THR A 23 -18.49 18.29 0.15
C THR A 23 -18.36 16.84 0.55
N ALA A 24 -18.79 15.92 -0.33
CA ALA A 24 -18.85 14.51 0.00
C ALA A 24 -17.45 14.17 0.50
N ALA A 25 -17.33 13.86 1.80
CA ALA A 25 -16.04 13.55 2.39
C ALA A 25 -15.43 12.50 1.48
N SER A 26 -14.34 12.85 0.79
CA SER A 26 -13.77 12.05 -0.29
C SER A 26 -13.66 10.62 0.20
N GLN A 27 -14.56 9.76 -0.27
CA GLN A 27 -14.64 8.38 0.19
C GLN A 27 -13.28 7.75 -0.10
N HIS A 28 -12.58 7.32 0.94
CA HIS A 28 -11.25 6.75 0.81
C HIS A 28 -11.31 5.55 -0.16
N GLN A 29 -10.60 5.65 -1.27
CA GLN A 29 -10.58 4.63 -2.29
C GLN A 29 -9.43 3.66 -2.02
N PHE A 30 -9.69 2.36 -2.17
CA PHE A 30 -8.66 1.34 -1.99
C PHE A 30 -7.45 1.54 -2.92
N TRP A 31 -7.68 1.98 -4.16
CA TRP A 31 -6.60 2.24 -5.12
C TRP A 31 -6.17 3.71 -5.12
N ASP A 32 -5.99 4.29 -3.92
CA ASP A 32 -5.39 5.60 -3.77
C ASP A 32 -3.89 5.58 -4.14
N THR A 33 -3.29 6.78 -4.22
CA THR A 33 -1.87 6.94 -4.58
C THR A 33 -0.94 6.21 -3.61
N GLU A 34 -1.30 6.15 -2.33
CA GLU A 34 -0.47 5.56 -1.29
C GLU A 34 -0.44 4.04 -1.39
N ASN A 35 -1.60 3.40 -1.52
CA ASN A 35 -1.69 1.96 -1.72
C ASN A 35 -1.05 1.54 -3.04
N ARG A 36 -1.20 2.32 -4.12
CA ARG A 36 -0.49 2.07 -5.37
C ARG A 36 1.03 2.04 -5.17
N PHE A 37 1.56 3.01 -4.42
CA PHE A 37 2.98 3.04 -4.09
C PHE A 37 3.39 1.84 -3.23
N LEU A 38 2.66 1.56 -2.15
CA LEU A 38 2.95 0.46 -1.23
C LEU A 38 2.92 -0.90 -1.95
N PHE A 39 1.89 -1.18 -2.75
CA PHE A 39 1.78 -2.43 -3.48
C PHE A 39 2.83 -2.55 -4.61
N SER A 40 3.24 -1.43 -5.20
CA SER A 40 4.37 -1.44 -6.16
C SER A 40 5.67 -1.79 -5.45
N ALA A 41 5.90 -1.25 -4.25
CA ALA A 41 7.07 -1.57 -3.43
C ALA A 41 7.08 -3.06 -3.04
N VAL A 42 5.93 -3.60 -2.59
CA VAL A 42 5.76 -5.03 -2.28
C VAL A 42 6.01 -5.91 -3.50
N ALA A 43 5.47 -5.55 -4.67
CA ALA A 43 5.68 -6.32 -5.89
C ALA A 43 7.17 -6.32 -6.29
N ALA A 44 7.84 -5.16 -6.22
CA ALA A 44 9.26 -5.04 -6.51
C ALA A 44 10.12 -5.85 -5.53
N SER A 45 9.83 -5.79 -4.22
CA SER A 45 10.57 -6.56 -3.21
C SER A 45 10.35 -8.06 -3.37
N SER A 46 9.12 -8.50 -3.66
CA SER A 46 8.78 -9.90 -3.91
C SER A 46 9.55 -10.48 -5.11
N VAL A 47 9.63 -9.72 -6.22
CA VAL A 47 10.41 -10.11 -7.41
C VAL A 47 11.90 -10.19 -7.08
N ALA A 48 12.43 -9.24 -6.32
CA ALA A 48 13.84 -9.23 -5.93
C ALA A 48 14.18 -10.42 -5.02
N ASP A 49 13.35 -10.71 -4.02
CA ASP A 49 13.53 -11.84 -3.11
C ASP A 49 13.45 -13.17 -3.87
N PHE A 50 12.45 -13.35 -4.74
CA PHE A 50 12.40 -14.49 -5.66
C PHE A 50 13.69 -14.67 -6.45
N ALA A 51 14.22 -13.59 -7.07
CA ALA A 51 15.43 -13.68 -7.88
C ALA A 51 16.66 -14.07 -7.04
N VAL A 52 16.78 -13.54 -5.82
CA VAL A 52 17.87 -13.87 -4.90
C VAL A 52 17.76 -15.31 -4.43
N THR A 53 16.59 -15.76 -3.98
CA THR A 53 16.36 -17.14 -3.55
C THR A 53 16.58 -18.12 -4.69
N HIS A 54 16.03 -17.84 -5.87
CA HIS A 54 16.21 -18.67 -7.05
C HIS A 54 17.69 -18.82 -7.40
N ALA A 55 18.44 -17.71 -7.47
CA ALA A 55 19.87 -17.76 -7.72
C ALA A 55 20.64 -18.55 -6.64
N ASN A 56 20.31 -18.39 -5.35
CA ASN A 56 20.94 -19.15 -4.28
C ASN A 56 20.72 -20.65 -4.44
N MET A 57 19.48 -21.05 -4.76
CA MET A 57 19.12 -22.45 -4.94
C MET A 57 19.77 -23.09 -6.17
N GLN A 58 19.88 -22.36 -7.27
CA GLN A 58 20.60 -22.83 -8.48
C GLN A 58 22.09 -23.06 -8.20
N ASN A 59 22.67 -22.38 -7.20
CA ASN A 59 24.06 -22.54 -6.78
C ASN A 59 24.25 -23.57 -5.65
N GLY A 60 23.24 -24.38 -5.34
CA GLY A 60 23.31 -25.43 -4.31
C GLY A 60 22.99 -24.96 -2.90
N GLY A 61 22.54 -23.71 -2.73
CA GLY A 61 22.04 -23.17 -1.47
C GLY A 61 20.75 -23.87 -1.03
N LYS A 62 20.51 -23.93 0.29
CA LYS A 62 19.32 -24.55 0.88
C LYS A 62 18.41 -23.46 1.44
N GLU A 63 17.18 -23.39 0.95
CA GLU A 63 16.16 -22.48 1.48
C GLU A 63 15.90 -22.79 2.96
N LEU A 64 16.13 -21.82 3.86
CA LEU A 64 16.04 -22.04 5.30
C LEU A 64 14.63 -21.82 5.85
N ASN A 65 13.82 -21.00 5.18
CA ASN A 65 12.45 -20.75 5.59
C ASN A 65 11.60 -22.03 5.38
N PRO A 66 11.05 -22.65 6.43
CA PRO A 66 10.29 -23.90 6.29
C PRO A 66 9.02 -23.74 5.46
N VAL A 67 8.42 -22.53 5.42
CA VAL A 67 7.24 -22.25 4.60
C VAL A 67 7.64 -22.17 3.13
N THR A 68 8.63 -21.33 2.80
CA THR A 68 9.14 -21.21 1.42
C THR A 68 9.71 -22.53 0.91
N ARG A 69 10.35 -23.33 1.78
CA ARG A 69 10.93 -24.63 1.43
C ARG A 69 9.91 -25.62 0.88
N ILE A 70 8.64 -25.54 1.29
CA ILE A 70 7.56 -26.40 0.75
C ILE A 70 7.39 -26.15 -0.76
N PHE A 71 7.61 -24.91 -1.19
CA PHE A 71 7.40 -24.46 -2.55
C PHE A 71 8.70 -24.38 -3.35
N SER A 72 9.86 -24.41 -2.69
CA SER A 72 11.16 -24.22 -3.33
C SER A 72 11.64 -25.43 -4.14
N GLY A 73 10.88 -26.54 -4.20
CA GLY A 73 11.27 -27.74 -4.96
C GLY A 73 11.36 -27.56 -6.47
N SER A 74 10.76 -26.49 -7.01
CA SER A 74 10.88 -26.10 -8.42
C SER A 74 10.80 -24.58 -8.58
N THR A 75 11.14 -24.08 -9.77
CA THR A 75 11.03 -22.65 -10.08
C THR A 75 9.58 -22.18 -10.06
N GLU A 76 8.67 -23.01 -10.57
CA GLU A 76 7.23 -22.72 -10.59
C GLU A 76 6.65 -22.71 -9.18
N GLY A 77 7.02 -23.68 -8.34
CA GLY A 77 6.60 -23.70 -6.94
C GLY A 77 7.07 -22.43 -6.22
N LEU A 78 8.34 -22.05 -6.39
CA LEU A 78 8.90 -20.84 -5.81
C LEU A 78 8.15 -19.59 -6.30
N ALA A 79 7.86 -19.51 -7.60
CA ALA A 79 7.09 -18.40 -8.17
C ALA A 79 5.67 -18.33 -7.58
N VAL A 80 5.00 -19.47 -7.38
CA VAL A 80 3.69 -19.56 -6.74
C VAL A 80 3.74 -19.06 -5.29
N ASN A 81 4.80 -19.37 -4.54
CA ASN A 81 4.97 -18.87 -3.17
C ASN A 81 4.98 -17.33 -3.13
N PHE A 82 5.86 -16.70 -3.90
CA PHE A 82 6.00 -15.24 -3.91
C PHE A 82 4.78 -14.51 -4.50
N ALA A 83 4.20 -15.05 -5.57
CA ALA A 83 2.97 -14.53 -6.15
C ALA A 83 1.80 -14.66 -5.16
N GLY A 84 1.68 -15.80 -4.48
CA GLY A 84 0.66 -16.08 -3.47
C GLY A 84 0.80 -15.16 -2.25
N GLU A 85 2.01 -14.92 -1.79
CA GLU A 85 2.29 -13.96 -0.71
C GLU A 85 1.86 -12.54 -1.09
N THR A 86 2.27 -12.09 -2.28
CA THR A 86 1.90 -10.75 -2.78
C THR A 86 0.39 -10.60 -2.93
N ALA A 87 -0.27 -11.60 -3.53
CA ALA A 87 -1.73 -11.61 -3.65
C ALA A 87 -2.43 -11.65 -2.29
N GLY A 88 -1.87 -12.40 -1.33
CA GLY A 88 -2.36 -12.49 0.04
C GLY A 88 -2.30 -11.13 0.76
N VAL A 89 -1.21 -10.38 0.61
CA VAL A 89 -1.06 -9.03 1.16
C VAL A 89 -2.10 -8.08 0.57
N VAL A 90 -2.24 -8.05 -0.75
CA VAL A 90 -3.24 -7.19 -1.41
C VAL A 90 -4.67 -7.57 -0.98
N GLY A 91 -4.97 -8.87 -0.91
CA GLY A 91 -6.26 -9.39 -0.48
C GLY A 91 -6.59 -9.05 0.97
N LEU A 92 -5.61 -9.20 1.88
CA LEU A 92 -5.76 -8.82 3.29
C LEU A 92 -5.98 -7.31 3.43
N SER A 93 -5.20 -6.49 2.73
CA SER A 93 -5.40 -5.04 2.70
C SER A 93 -6.79 -4.68 2.17
N TYR A 94 -7.25 -5.33 1.11
CA TYR A 94 -8.59 -5.10 0.56
C TYR A 94 -9.69 -5.49 1.55
N TYR A 95 -9.52 -6.60 2.26
CA TYR A 95 -10.46 -7.02 3.32
C TYR A 95 -10.51 -6.00 4.46
N LEU A 96 -9.35 -5.49 4.89
CA LEU A 96 -9.25 -4.46 5.93
C LEU A 96 -9.89 -3.14 5.47
N HIS A 97 -9.65 -2.75 4.21
CA HIS A 97 -10.30 -1.59 3.60
C HIS A 97 -11.82 -1.70 3.63
N ARG A 98 -12.34 -2.83 3.15
CA ARG A 98 -13.79 -3.08 3.04
C ARG A 98 -14.49 -3.15 4.39
N THR A 99 -13.75 -3.49 5.45
CA THR A 99 -14.24 -3.51 6.84
C THR A 99 -13.99 -2.18 7.59
N GLY A 100 -13.44 -1.16 6.94
CA GLY A 100 -13.21 0.17 7.51
C GLY A 100 -11.91 0.32 8.31
N HIS A 101 -11.04 -0.68 8.31
CA HIS A 101 -9.76 -0.68 9.04
C HIS A 101 -8.63 -0.03 8.23
N HIS A 102 -8.82 1.22 7.78
CA HIS A 102 -7.92 1.91 6.84
C HIS A 102 -6.46 2.05 7.33
N ARG A 103 -6.23 2.04 8.64
CA ARG A 103 -4.87 2.02 9.19
C ARG A 103 -4.19 0.66 9.02
N LEU A 104 -4.93 -0.43 9.28
CA LEU A 104 -4.39 -1.79 9.18
C LEU A 104 -4.13 -2.18 7.72
N GLU A 105 -4.98 -1.71 6.81
CA GLU A 105 -4.83 -1.84 5.36
C GLU A 105 -3.43 -1.42 4.87
N ARG A 106 -2.86 -0.35 5.47
CA ARG A 106 -1.54 0.20 5.13
C ARG A 106 -0.41 -0.47 5.90
N ILE A 107 -0.67 -0.95 7.11
CA ILE A 107 0.34 -1.68 7.91
C ILE A 107 0.67 -3.02 7.26
N ALA A 108 -0.30 -3.73 6.68
CA ALA A 108 -0.08 -5.03 6.04
C ALA A 108 1.03 -5.01 4.94
N PRO A 109 0.99 -4.14 3.92
CA PRO A 109 2.03 -4.08 2.91
C PRO A 109 3.36 -3.55 3.45
N LEU A 110 3.35 -2.66 4.44
CA LEU A 110 4.55 -2.17 5.12
C LEU A 110 5.31 -3.30 5.84
N LEU A 111 4.58 -4.16 6.56
CA LEU A 111 5.16 -5.33 7.24
C LEU A 111 5.73 -6.33 6.23
N ASN A 112 5.03 -6.57 5.12
CA ASN A 112 5.51 -7.46 4.08
C ASN A 112 6.80 -6.94 3.44
N PHE A 113 6.80 -5.68 2.99
CA PHE A 113 7.98 -5.04 2.42
C PHE A 113 9.20 -5.11 3.36
N GLY A 114 8.98 -4.84 4.66
CA GLY A 114 10.03 -4.95 5.68
C GLY A 114 10.57 -6.39 5.82
N ALA A 115 9.67 -7.36 5.90
CA ALA A 115 10.05 -8.79 6.01
C ALA A 115 10.83 -9.27 4.79
N SER A 116 10.37 -8.97 3.57
CA SER A 116 11.09 -9.34 2.32
C SER A 116 12.46 -8.68 2.23
N THR A 117 12.59 -7.41 2.64
CA THR A 117 13.89 -6.72 2.62
C THR A 117 14.89 -7.37 3.56
N ILE A 118 14.44 -7.79 4.75
CA ILE A 118 15.28 -8.51 5.73
C ILE A 118 15.69 -9.88 5.19
N ALA A 119 14.73 -10.64 4.64
CA ALA A 119 14.99 -11.98 4.08
C ALA A 119 16.00 -11.92 2.92
N MET A 120 15.79 -10.99 1.98
CA MET A 120 16.71 -10.76 0.86
C MET A 120 18.12 -10.37 1.34
N SER A 121 18.21 -9.49 2.34
CA SER A 121 19.50 -9.06 2.91
C SER A 121 20.24 -10.22 3.57
N TYR A 122 19.53 -11.05 4.34
CA TYR A 122 20.08 -12.24 4.95
C TYR A 122 20.61 -13.22 3.89
N SER A 123 19.81 -13.48 2.85
CA SER A 123 20.18 -14.35 1.72
C SER A 123 21.39 -13.82 0.94
N LEU A 124 21.58 -12.51 0.85
CA LEU A 124 22.79 -11.90 0.26
C LEU A 124 24.03 -12.08 1.15
N SER A 125 23.89 -12.00 2.47
CA SER A 125 25.00 -12.16 3.41
C SER A 125 25.46 -13.61 3.60
N HIS A 126 24.63 -14.59 3.21
CA HIS A 126 24.89 -16.02 3.44
C HIS A 126 24.92 -16.84 2.13
N ARG A 127 25.35 -16.22 1.03
CA ARG A 127 25.57 -16.88 -0.27
C ARG A 127 26.81 -17.76 -0.27
#